data_AF-A0A4P7H898-F1
#
_entry.id   AF-A0A4P7H898-F1
#
_cell.length_a   1.000
_cell.length_b   1.000
_cell.length_c   1.000
_cell.angle_alpha   90.00
_cell.angle_beta   90.00
_cell.angle_gamma   90.00
#
_symmetry.space_group_name_H-M   'P 1'
#
loop_
_entity.id
_entity.type
_entity.pdbx_description
1 polymer ?
#
loop_
_entity_poly.entity_id
_entity_poly.type
_entity_poly.pdbx_seq_one_letter_code
_entity_poly.pdbx_strand_id
1 'polypeptide(L)'
;MASAIPCHAPTDVGCTNPNGTLNTGPHHRPGGFDDRNGADGFDDRYGVDGYDLFGYDKFGYNRFGYNRSGYDRSGYDREGYTAQGCARNGADRPNADSAACERWRSRPATGSAS
;
A
#
# COMPACT_ATOMS: atom_id res chain seq x y z
N MET A 1 -4.00 50.18 -17.10
CA MET A 1 -4.39 50.38 -15.69
C MET A 1 -5.42 49.32 -15.36
N ALA A 2 -4.97 48.13 -14.95
CA ALA A 2 -5.86 47.02 -14.61
C ALA A 2 -6.50 47.32 -13.25
N SER A 3 -7.78 47.68 -13.26
CA SER A 3 -8.56 47.93 -12.06
C SER A 3 -8.57 46.67 -11.19
N ALA A 4 -7.91 46.71 -10.05
CA ALA A 4 -7.96 45.63 -9.08
C ALA A 4 -9.37 45.56 -8.48
N ILE A 5 -10.10 44.47 -8.76
CA ILE A 5 -11.45 44.24 -8.24
C ILE A 5 -11.30 43.73 -6.80
N PRO A 6 -11.79 44.41 -5.76
CA PRO A 6 -11.63 43.96 -4.38
C PRO A 6 -12.56 42.79 -4.03
N CYS A 7 -12.06 41.79 -3.29
CA CYS A 7 -12.88 40.67 -2.84
C CYS A 7 -13.82 41.06 -1.68
N HIS A 8 -15.12 40.77 -1.80
CA HIS A 8 -16.11 41.00 -0.74
C HIS A 8 -16.46 39.74 0.07
N ALA A 9 -16.17 38.55 -0.49
CA ALA A 9 -16.39 37.25 0.14
C ALA A 9 -15.20 36.29 -0.12
N PRO A 10 -14.94 35.32 0.77
CA PRO A 10 -13.82 34.39 0.62
C PRO A 10 -13.98 33.41 -0.55
N THR A 11 -15.19 33.26 -1.09
CA THR A 11 -15.51 32.41 -2.25
C THR A 11 -15.38 33.12 -3.60
N ASP A 12 -15.11 34.42 -3.58
CA ASP A 12 -15.06 35.25 -4.77
C ASP A 12 -13.71 35.05 -5.52
N VAL A 13 -13.73 34.74 -6.81
CA VAL A 13 -12.55 34.35 -7.60
C VAL A 13 -12.18 35.41 -8.62
N GLY A 14 -10.87 35.66 -8.81
CA GLY A 14 -10.37 36.67 -9.75
C GLY A 14 -10.37 38.10 -9.20
N CYS A 15 -10.58 38.27 -7.89
CA CYS A 15 -10.51 39.53 -7.18
C CYS A 15 -9.23 39.61 -6.33
N THR A 16 -8.86 40.80 -5.84
CA THR A 16 -7.68 41.03 -4.99
C THR A 16 -8.10 41.13 -3.52
N ASN A 17 -7.46 40.33 -2.68
CA ASN A 17 -7.62 40.32 -1.22
C ASN A 17 -7.03 41.60 -0.59
N PRO A 18 -7.47 41.97 0.64
CA PRO A 18 -6.97 43.16 1.34
C PRO A 18 -5.47 43.10 1.70
N ASN A 19 -4.86 41.92 1.67
CA ASN A 19 -3.40 41.72 1.81
C ASN A 19 -2.64 41.88 0.48
N GLY A 20 -3.33 42.26 -0.60
CA GLY A 20 -2.75 42.47 -1.93
C GLY A 20 -2.58 41.21 -2.78
N THR A 21 -3.00 40.03 -2.32
CA THR A 21 -2.91 38.78 -3.11
C THR A 21 -4.16 38.55 -3.96
N LEU A 22 -4.02 37.95 -5.14
CA LEU A 22 -5.17 37.55 -5.97
C LEU A 22 -5.89 36.35 -5.33
N ASN A 23 -7.20 36.42 -5.14
CA ASN A 23 -8.02 35.31 -4.70
C ASN A 23 -8.35 34.42 -5.90
N THR A 24 -7.75 33.22 -5.94
CA THR A 24 -8.01 32.21 -6.98
C THR A 24 -8.95 31.09 -6.49
N GLY A 25 -9.65 31.31 -5.36
CA GLY A 25 -10.45 30.27 -4.71
C GLY A 25 -9.60 29.23 -3.96
N PRO A 26 -10.24 28.27 -3.26
CA PRO A 26 -9.52 27.21 -2.54
C PRO A 26 -8.63 26.47 -3.53
N HIS A 27 -7.33 26.46 -3.21
CA HIS A 27 -6.24 26.04 -4.06
C HIS A 27 -6.46 24.68 -4.75
N HIS A 28 -7.10 24.70 -5.92
CA HIS A 28 -6.85 23.67 -6.92
C HIS A 28 -5.60 24.10 -7.68
N ARG A 29 -4.49 23.45 -7.38
CA ARG A 29 -3.19 23.67 -8.04
C ARG A 29 -3.36 23.65 -9.56
N PRO A 30 -2.97 24.71 -10.28
CA PRO A 30 -2.94 24.70 -11.73
C PRO A 30 -1.55 24.28 -12.21
N GLY A 31 -1.47 23.14 -12.90
CA GLY A 31 -0.27 22.73 -13.63
C GLY A 31 0.01 21.23 -13.59
N GLY A 32 -0.71 20.46 -14.41
CA GLY A 32 -0.34 19.06 -14.69
C GLY A 32 -1.50 18.19 -15.20
N PHE A 33 -1.86 18.42 -16.47
CA PHE A 33 -2.65 17.59 -17.39
C PHE A 33 -4.03 17.05 -16.94
N ASP A 34 -5.03 17.54 -17.66
CA ASP A 34 -6.39 17.02 -17.73
C ASP A 34 -6.42 15.54 -18.16
N ASP A 35 -6.71 14.64 -17.22
CA ASP A 35 -7.32 13.35 -17.55
C ASP A 35 -8.52 13.11 -16.63
N ARG A 36 -9.69 13.09 -17.27
CA ARG A 36 -10.99 12.82 -16.65
C ARG A 36 -11.05 11.36 -16.22
N ASN A 37 -10.60 11.04 -15.02
CA ASN A 37 -11.00 9.88 -14.22
C ASN A 37 -10.62 10.22 -12.77
N GLY A 38 -11.55 10.54 -11.88
CA GLY A 38 -12.58 9.59 -11.52
C GLY A 38 -12.02 8.62 -10.48
N ALA A 39 -11.96 9.10 -9.23
CA ALA A 39 -12.12 8.32 -8.02
C ALA A 39 -10.94 7.45 -7.48
N ASP A 40 -10.99 7.27 -6.16
CA ASP A 40 -10.45 6.14 -5.38
C ASP A 40 -8.98 5.73 -5.50
N GLY A 41 -8.10 6.33 -4.68
CA GLY A 41 -7.12 5.57 -3.88
C GLY A 41 -6.13 4.64 -4.60
N PHE A 42 -5.85 4.85 -5.89
CA PHE A 42 -4.91 4.02 -6.64
C PHE A 42 -3.50 4.53 -6.41
N ASP A 43 -2.78 3.83 -5.53
CA ASP A 43 -1.37 4.06 -5.26
C ASP A 43 -0.57 3.87 -6.56
N ASP A 44 0.04 4.94 -7.07
CA ASP A 44 0.68 5.01 -8.40
C ASP A 44 1.81 3.99 -8.59
N ARG A 45 2.21 3.30 -7.51
CA ARG A 45 3.24 2.25 -7.50
C ARG A 45 2.69 0.89 -7.95
N TYR A 46 1.38 0.70 -7.98
CA TYR A 46 0.71 -0.54 -8.40
C TYR A 46 -0.09 -0.27 -9.68
N GLY A 47 0.04 -1.15 -10.67
CA GLY A 47 -0.74 -1.12 -11.92
C GLY A 47 -2.21 -1.46 -11.68
N VAL A 48 -3.06 -1.28 -12.71
CA VAL A 48 -4.51 -1.56 -12.65
C VAL A 48 -4.85 -2.98 -12.18
N ASP A 49 -3.91 -3.91 -12.34
CA ASP A 49 -3.98 -5.29 -11.86
C ASP A 49 -3.68 -5.45 -10.35
N GLY A 50 -3.27 -4.38 -9.67
CA GLY A 50 -2.94 -4.34 -8.25
C GLY A 50 -1.52 -4.80 -7.92
N TYR A 51 -0.64 -4.93 -8.91
CA TYR A 51 0.75 -5.38 -8.76
C TYR A 51 1.74 -4.28 -9.18
N ASP A 52 2.91 -4.23 -8.56
CA ASP A 52 4.01 -3.29 -8.86
C ASP A 52 4.70 -3.65 -10.18
N LEU A 53 5.64 -2.81 -10.64
CA LEU A 53 6.47 -3.09 -11.82
C LEU A 53 7.25 -4.41 -11.73
N PHE A 54 7.45 -4.94 -10.53
CA PHE A 54 8.13 -6.22 -10.28
C PHE A 54 7.14 -7.39 -10.18
N GLY A 55 5.84 -7.15 -10.34
CA GLY A 55 4.77 -8.14 -10.30
C GLY A 55 4.32 -8.54 -8.89
N TYR A 56 4.54 -7.69 -7.87
CA TYR A 56 4.15 -7.91 -6.48
C TYR A 56 3.02 -6.97 -6.04
N ASP A 57 2.04 -7.49 -5.31
CA ASP A 57 0.94 -6.72 -4.74
C ASP A 57 1.40 -5.75 -3.65
N LYS A 58 0.47 -4.93 -3.15
CA LYS A 58 0.71 -4.01 -2.04
C LYS A 58 1.20 -4.64 -0.74
N PHE A 59 1.04 -5.96 -0.61
CA PHE A 59 1.49 -6.74 0.53
C PHE A 59 2.84 -7.43 0.25
N GLY A 60 3.42 -7.26 -0.94
CA GLY A 60 4.69 -7.85 -1.34
C GLY A 60 4.60 -9.27 -1.87
N TYR A 61 3.43 -9.75 -2.29
CA TYR A 61 3.20 -11.08 -2.86
C TYR A 61 2.96 -11.02 -4.36
N ASN A 62 3.58 -11.93 -5.11
CA ASN A 62 3.37 -12.04 -6.54
C ASN A 62 1.97 -12.56 -6.88
N ARG A 63 1.66 -12.63 -8.18
CA ARG A 63 0.39 -13.16 -8.71
C ARG A 63 0.08 -14.61 -8.29
N PHE A 64 1.10 -15.36 -7.89
CA PHE A 64 0.97 -16.73 -7.39
C PHE A 64 0.78 -16.79 -5.87
N GLY A 65 0.78 -15.65 -5.18
CA GLY A 65 0.62 -15.56 -3.73
C GLY A 65 1.91 -15.74 -2.93
N TYR A 66 3.09 -15.69 -3.58
CA TYR A 66 4.40 -15.84 -2.92
C TYR A 66 5.15 -14.51 -2.85
N ASN A 67 5.79 -14.26 -1.72
CA ASN A 67 6.63 -13.09 -1.51
C ASN A 67 7.94 -13.17 -2.33
N ARG A 68 8.74 -12.09 -2.29
CA ARG A 68 10.06 -12.03 -2.96
C ARG A 68 11.02 -13.14 -2.53
N SER A 69 10.84 -13.66 -1.32
CA SER A 69 11.64 -14.76 -0.76
C SER A 69 11.10 -16.15 -1.14
N GLY A 70 9.98 -16.23 -1.86
CA GLY A 70 9.38 -17.49 -2.31
C GLY A 70 8.42 -18.15 -1.30
N TYR A 71 7.98 -17.41 -0.27
CA TYR A 71 7.04 -17.91 0.74
C TYR A 71 5.64 -17.33 0.55
N ASP A 72 4.62 -18.14 0.76
CA ASP A 72 3.22 -17.75 0.72
C ASP A 72 2.84 -16.82 1.90
N ARG A 73 1.58 -16.36 1.91
CA ARG A 73 1.02 -15.53 2.99
C ARG A 73 1.01 -16.20 4.36
N SER A 74 1.06 -17.54 4.39
CA SER A 74 1.17 -18.33 5.61
C SER A 74 2.62 -18.56 6.05
N GLY A 75 3.61 -18.09 5.28
CA GLY A 75 5.03 -18.25 5.55
C GLY A 75 5.64 -19.57 5.05
N TYR A 76 5.00 -20.27 4.12
CA TYR A 76 5.46 -21.53 3.56
C TYR A 76 5.95 -21.38 2.12
N ASP A 77 7.05 -22.06 1.79
CA ASP A 77 7.54 -22.13 0.42
C ASP A 77 6.61 -22.99 -0.46
N ARG A 78 6.94 -23.08 -1.75
CA ARG A 78 6.21 -23.90 -2.72
C ARG A 78 6.17 -25.39 -2.36
N GLU A 79 7.08 -25.85 -1.53
CA GLU A 79 7.17 -27.24 -1.07
C GLU A 79 6.40 -27.46 0.24
N GLY A 80 5.88 -26.39 0.87
CA GLY A 80 5.10 -26.46 2.10
C GLY A 80 5.95 -26.34 3.38
N TYR A 81 7.14 -25.78 3.30
CA TYR A 81 8.08 -25.58 4.42
C TYR A 81 8.27 -24.11 4.76
N THR A 82 8.39 -23.79 6.05
CA THR A 82 8.76 -22.45 6.49
C THR A 82 10.22 -22.15 6.18
N ALA A 83 10.63 -20.90 6.38
CA ALA A 83 12.05 -20.50 6.29
C ALA A 83 12.97 -21.30 7.23
N GLN A 84 12.42 -21.89 8.30
CA GLN A 84 13.14 -22.74 9.24
C GLN A 84 13.14 -24.23 8.82
N GLY A 85 12.50 -24.58 7.70
CA GLY A 85 12.32 -25.94 7.24
C GLY A 85 11.20 -26.71 7.95
N CYS A 86 10.33 -26.02 8.69
CA CYS A 86 9.18 -26.65 9.35
C CYS A 86 8.04 -26.81 8.37
N ALA A 87 7.53 -28.01 8.16
CA ALA A 87 6.36 -28.23 7.32
C ALA A 87 5.07 -27.82 8.07
N ARG A 88 3.88 -28.12 7.56
CA ARG A 88 2.61 -28.09 8.35
C ARG A 88 2.14 -29.47 8.84
N ASN A 89 2.51 -30.54 8.14
CA ASN A 89 2.08 -31.93 8.33
C ASN A 89 2.98 -32.83 9.22
N GLY A 90 4.09 -32.30 9.73
CA GLY A 90 5.10 -32.98 10.54
C GLY A 90 6.31 -33.44 9.75
N ALA A 91 6.25 -33.38 8.41
CA ALA A 91 7.35 -33.77 7.53
C ALA A 91 8.36 -32.63 7.40
N ASP A 92 9.00 -32.24 8.50
CA ASP A 92 9.97 -31.14 8.51
C ASP A 92 11.26 -31.54 7.75
N ARG A 93 12.00 -30.56 7.21
CA ARG A 93 13.25 -30.86 6.48
C ARG A 93 14.27 -31.49 7.43
N PRO A 94 15.19 -32.34 6.93
CA PRO A 94 16.21 -32.97 7.76
C PRO A 94 17.19 -31.97 8.41
N ASN A 95 17.32 -30.77 7.85
CA ASN A 95 18.09 -29.67 8.41
C ASN A 95 17.25 -28.71 9.29
N ALA A 96 15.96 -28.98 9.46
CA ALA A 96 15.08 -28.20 10.32
C ALA A 96 15.18 -28.70 11.78
N ASP A 97 15.11 -27.77 12.72
CA ASP A 97 15.03 -28.11 14.14
C ASP A 97 13.61 -28.60 14.46
N SER A 98 13.42 -29.92 14.52
CA SER A 98 12.11 -30.55 14.76
C SER A 98 11.47 -30.09 16.07
N ALA A 99 12.25 -29.83 17.11
CA ALA A 99 11.74 -29.32 18.38
C ALA A 99 11.21 -27.88 18.25
N ALA A 100 11.87 -27.03 17.47
CA ALA A 100 11.41 -25.69 17.15
C ALA A 100 10.17 -25.73 16.25
N CYS A 101 10.12 -26.66 15.30
CA CYS A 101 8.96 -26.88 14.45
C CYS A 101 7.74 -27.38 15.23
N GLU A 102 7.94 -28.28 16.19
CA GLU A 102 6.90 -28.77 17.08
C GLU A 102 6.40 -27.67 18.01
N ARG A 103 7.31 -26.86 18.57
CA ARG A 103 6.94 -25.65 19.32
C ARG A 103 6.15 -24.70 18.44
N TRP A 104 6.58 -24.46 17.20
CA TRP A 104 5.92 -23.58 16.25
C TRP A 104 4.49 -24.07 15.93
N ARG A 105 4.30 -25.37 15.70
CA ARG A 105 2.97 -25.98 15.51
C ARG A 105 2.10 -25.93 16.75
N SER A 106 2.70 -26.10 17.91
CA SER A 106 2.02 -26.08 19.20
C SER A 106 1.72 -24.64 19.68
N ARG A 107 2.22 -23.61 18.99
CA ARG A 107 1.86 -22.23 19.28
C ARG A 107 0.39 -22.04 18.90
N PRO A 108 -0.48 -21.68 19.86
CA PRO A 108 -1.85 -21.34 19.52
C PRO A 108 -1.83 -20.20 18.50
N ALA A 109 -2.64 -20.35 17.45
CA ALA A 109 -2.85 -19.29 16.48
C ALA A 109 -3.50 -18.11 17.21
N THR A 110 -2.67 -17.13 17.59
CA THR A 110 -3.02 -15.82 18.17
C THR A 110 -3.44 -15.78 19.64
N GLY A 111 -2.97 -14.73 20.35
CA GLY A 111 -3.73 -14.05 21.40
C GLY A 111 -4.15 -14.84 22.63
N SER A 112 -3.31 -14.87 23.65
CA SER A 112 -3.79 -14.73 25.02
C SER A 112 -2.99 -13.61 25.65
N ALA A 113 -3.56 -12.40 25.58
CA ALA A 113 -3.26 -11.41 26.59
C ALA A 113 -3.57 -12.04 27.95
N SER A 114 -2.63 -11.92 28.88
CA SER A 114 -2.86 -12.04 30.31
C SER A 114 -2.18 -10.85 30.96
#